data_AF-A0A455U3U6-F1
#
_entry.id   AF-A0A455U3U6-F1
#
_cell.length_a   1.000
_cell.length_b   1.000
_cell.length_c   1.000
_cell.angle_alpha   90.00
_cell.angle_beta   90.00
_cell.angle_gamma   90.00
#
_symmetry.space_group_name_H-M   'P 1'
#
loop_
_entity.id
_entity.type
_entity.pdbx_description
1 polymer ?
#
loop_
_entity_poly.entity_id
_entity_poly.type
_entity_poly.pdbx_seq_one_letter_code
_entity_poly.pdbx_strand_id
1 'polypeptide(L)'
;MELDLLCRRLAIHRFAELELPGLLFLNVMPLTIVERDFREGLTLGFIRESGLPPERVVIELTEHVPIHDYDLMRQAVAHYRDMGFQVALDDLGAGHSSLRHWSELRPDFVKLDRHFISGIDQDPAKREFLRSILDVARSLDCQLIAEGVETAAEHLCLWELDRGLALLQGFYFARPSRQPPLELNMLLPATTHLKKPSWPHCTLYLAPNRRYHG
;
A
#
# COMPACT_ATOMS: atom_id res chain seq x y z
N MET A 1 -16.72 -11.21 8.54
CA MET A 1 -16.62 -10.00 9.40
C MET A 1 -15.77 -10.25 10.65
N GLU A 2 -16.05 -11.26 11.47
CA GLU A 2 -15.30 -11.53 12.71
C GLU A 2 -13.80 -11.81 12.48
N LEU A 3 -13.47 -12.65 11.50
CA LEU A 3 -12.07 -12.94 11.12
C LEU A 3 -11.30 -11.67 10.72
N ASP A 4 -11.93 -10.80 9.94
CA ASP A 4 -11.31 -9.58 9.44
C ASP A 4 -11.01 -8.58 10.58
N LEU A 5 -11.93 -8.41 11.52
CA LEU A 5 -11.71 -7.63 12.74
C LEU A 5 -10.58 -8.21 13.61
N LEU A 6 -10.54 -9.54 13.75
CA LEU A 6 -9.48 -10.22 14.48
C LEU A 6 -8.11 -10.02 13.81
N CYS A 7 -8.03 -10.16 12.49
CA CYS A 7 -6.81 -9.92 11.72
C CYS A 7 -6.32 -8.49 11.89
N ARG A 8 -7.20 -7.49 11.77
CA ARG A 8 -6.86 -6.08 11.99
C ARG A 8 -6.32 -5.83 13.39
N ARG A 9 -7.03 -6.29 14.42
CA ARG A 9 -6.59 -6.15 15.82
C ARG A 9 -5.22 -6.79 16.04
N LEU A 10 -5.01 -8.02 15.58
CA LEU A 10 -3.73 -8.72 15.74
C LEU A 10 -2.60 -8.01 14.99
N ALA A 11 -2.84 -7.53 13.77
CA ALA A 11 -1.86 -6.78 13.00
C ALA A 11 -1.45 -5.48 13.71
N ILE A 12 -2.42 -4.71 14.21
CA ILE A 12 -2.19 -3.45 14.94
C ILE A 12 -1.37 -3.70 16.21
N HIS A 13 -1.80 -4.65 17.05
CA HIS A 13 -1.06 -4.94 18.28
C HIS A 13 0.34 -5.46 17.98
N ARG A 14 0.50 -6.33 16.99
CA ARG A 14 1.81 -6.90 16.66
C ARG A 14 2.77 -5.85 16.10
N PHE A 15 2.27 -4.93 15.27
CA PHE A 15 3.05 -3.82 14.73
C PHE A 15 3.55 -2.89 15.84
N ALA A 16 2.66 -2.56 16.80
CA ALA A 16 3.01 -1.75 17.96
C ALA A 16 3.96 -2.46 18.93
N GLU A 17 3.70 -3.73 19.26
CA GLU A 17 4.53 -4.56 20.16
C GLU A 17 5.97 -4.71 19.66
N LEU A 18 6.14 -4.83 18.35
CA LEU A 18 7.45 -4.95 17.72
C LEU A 18 8.13 -3.59 17.47
N GLU A 19 7.48 -2.48 17.81
CA GLU A 19 7.96 -1.12 17.57
C GLU A 19 8.43 -0.91 16.12
N LEU A 20 7.73 -1.52 15.17
CA LEU A 20 8.13 -1.47 13.77
C LEU A 20 8.12 -0.03 13.26
N PRO A 21 9.09 0.38 12.43
CA PRO A 21 9.11 1.70 11.83
C PRO A 21 8.08 1.84 10.69
N GLY A 22 7.79 3.08 10.30
CA GLY A 22 6.99 3.40 9.11
C GLY A 22 5.48 3.18 9.23
N LEU A 23 4.84 2.71 8.17
CA LEU A 23 3.38 2.65 8.04
C LEU A 23 2.86 1.21 8.07
N LEU A 24 1.73 1.00 8.74
CA LEU A 24 0.98 -0.24 8.78
C LEU A 24 -0.16 -0.19 7.76
N PHE A 25 -0.12 -1.06 6.76
CA PHE A 25 -1.17 -1.18 5.76
C PHE A 25 -2.18 -2.26 6.18
N LEU A 26 -3.46 -1.89 6.24
CA LEU A 26 -4.55 -2.76 6.65
C LEU A 26 -5.58 -2.87 5.54
N ASN A 27 -5.80 -4.10 5.09
CA ASN A 27 -6.91 -4.42 4.18
C ASN A 27 -8.24 -4.18 4.89
N VAL A 28 -9.13 -3.42 4.26
CA VAL A 28 -10.51 -3.22 4.74
C VAL A 28 -11.47 -3.42 3.59
N MET A 29 -12.51 -4.21 3.82
CA MET A 29 -13.55 -4.46 2.83
C MET A 29 -14.47 -3.23 2.70
N PRO A 30 -14.60 -2.61 1.50
CA PRO A 30 -15.40 -1.38 1.33
C PRO A 30 -16.86 -1.49 1.76
N LEU A 31 -17.49 -2.67 1.62
CA LEU A 31 -18.87 -2.92 2.06
C LEU A 31 -19.06 -2.77 3.57
N THR A 32 -17.99 -2.89 4.35
CA THR A 32 -18.03 -2.61 5.80
C THR A 32 -18.16 -1.13 6.13
N ILE A 33 -18.03 -0.24 5.15
CA ILE A 33 -18.05 1.22 5.35
C ILE A 33 -19.45 1.80 5.14
N VAL A 34 -20.31 1.08 4.41
CA VAL A 34 -21.64 1.56 3.97
C VAL A 34 -22.76 1.13 4.92
N GLU A 35 -22.57 0.02 5.63
CA GLU A 35 -23.53 -0.43 6.62
C GLU A 35 -23.47 0.50 7.83
N ARG A 36 -24.54 1.28 8.04
CA ARG A 36 -24.76 2.17 9.20
C ARG A 36 -24.55 1.52 10.57
N ASP A 37 -24.51 0.19 10.62
CA ASP A 37 -24.28 -0.62 11.82
C ASP A 37 -22.80 -1.05 11.99
N PHE A 38 -21.90 -0.67 11.09
CA PHE A 38 -20.48 -0.94 11.26
C PHE A 38 -19.93 -0.02 12.34
N ARG A 39 -20.05 -0.48 13.59
CA ARG A 39 -19.47 0.03 14.83
C ARG A 39 -18.30 0.98 14.57
N GLU A 40 -18.65 2.24 14.39
CA GLU A 40 -17.71 3.29 14.02
C GLU A 40 -16.55 3.27 15.00
N GLY A 41 -15.33 3.22 14.47
CA GLY A 41 -14.14 3.36 15.30
C GLY A 41 -13.65 2.10 16.03
N LEU A 42 -14.06 0.86 15.71
CA LEU A 42 -13.39 -0.33 16.27
C LEU A 42 -11.91 -0.39 15.91
N THR A 43 -11.57 -0.17 14.63
CA THR A 43 -10.16 -0.12 14.19
C THR A 43 -9.43 1.02 14.88
N LEU A 44 -10.05 2.20 14.99
CA LEU A 44 -9.50 3.33 15.73
C LEU A 44 -9.33 3.02 17.23
N GLY A 45 -10.24 2.24 17.82
CA GLY A 45 -10.17 1.75 19.19
C GLY A 45 -8.94 0.86 19.40
N PHE A 46 -8.74 -0.14 18.54
CA PHE A 46 -7.55 -1.00 18.60
C PHE A 46 -6.24 -0.21 18.46
N ILE A 47 -6.23 0.82 17.61
CA ILE A 47 -5.08 1.70 17.38
C ILE A 47 -4.79 2.57 18.61
N ARG A 48 -5.83 3.14 19.22
CA ARG A 48 -5.71 3.90 20.47
C ARG A 48 -5.25 3.03 21.63
N GLU A 49 -5.80 1.81 21.74
CA GLU A 49 -5.40 0.82 22.75
C GLU A 49 -3.94 0.40 22.62
N SER A 50 -3.39 0.35 21.40
CA SER A 50 -1.99 0.01 21.15
C SER A 50 -1.03 1.21 21.25
N GLY A 51 -1.55 2.43 21.46
CA GLY A 51 -0.74 3.65 21.50
C GLY A 51 -0.16 4.06 20.14
N LEU A 52 -0.63 3.47 19.05
CA LEU A 52 -0.15 3.79 17.70
C LEU A 52 -0.81 5.09 17.21
N PRO A 53 -0.05 6.06 16.67
CA PRO A 53 -0.63 7.23 16.01
C PRO A 53 -1.45 6.81 14.79
N PRO A 54 -2.70 7.28 14.61
CA PRO A 54 -3.54 6.93 13.45
C PRO A 54 -2.87 7.22 12.11
N GLU A 55 -2.02 8.26 12.03
CA GLU A 55 -1.31 8.67 10.82
C GLU A 55 -0.29 7.63 10.34
N ARG A 56 0.05 6.65 11.20
CA ARG A 56 0.89 5.51 10.86
C ARG A 56 0.11 4.34 10.26
N VAL A 57 -1.20 4.47 10.05
CA VAL A 57 -2.03 3.41 9.49
C VAL A 57 -2.61 3.84 8.15
N VAL A 58 -2.49 2.94 7.18
CA VAL A 58 -3.03 3.08 5.82
C VAL A 58 -4.14 2.07 5.63
N ILE A 59 -5.31 2.53 5.21
CA ILE A 59 -6.45 1.67 4.87
C ILE A 59 -6.40 1.32 3.40
N GLU A 60 -6.26 0.04 3.09
CA GLU A 60 -6.26 -0.47 1.71
C GLU A 60 -7.70 -0.78 1.28
N LEU A 61 -8.14 -0.07 0.25
CA LEU A 61 -9.41 -0.30 -0.42
C LEU A 61 -9.18 -1.20 -1.62
N THR A 62 -9.79 -2.39 -1.60
CA THR A 62 -9.64 -3.39 -2.67
C THR A 62 -10.62 -3.13 -3.82
N GLU A 63 -10.19 -3.33 -5.07
CA GLU A 63 -11.01 -3.08 -6.27
C GLU A 63 -12.15 -4.09 -6.50
N HIS A 64 -12.14 -5.24 -5.82
CA HIS A 64 -13.10 -6.32 -6.07
C HIS A 64 -14.53 -6.04 -5.57
N VAL A 65 -14.75 -4.93 -4.89
CA VAL A 65 -16.11 -4.46 -4.57
C VAL A 65 -16.56 -3.52 -5.69
N PRO A 66 -17.59 -3.87 -6.47
CA PRO A 66 -18.14 -2.98 -7.48
C PRO A 66 -18.56 -1.64 -6.85
N ILE A 67 -17.86 -0.56 -7.21
CA ILE A 67 -18.22 0.78 -6.78
C ILE A 67 -19.33 1.28 -7.71
N HIS A 68 -20.56 1.19 -7.23
CA HIS A 68 -21.73 1.73 -7.92
C HIS A 68 -22.04 3.17 -7.50
N ASP A 69 -21.57 3.59 -6.32
CA ASP A 69 -21.78 4.92 -5.75
C ASP A 69 -20.44 5.55 -5.30
N TYR A 70 -19.97 6.52 -6.07
CA TYR A 70 -18.73 7.24 -5.78
C TYR A 70 -18.87 8.29 -4.68
N ASP A 71 -20.09 8.80 -4.43
CA ASP A 71 -20.30 9.77 -3.36
C ASP A 71 -20.12 9.10 -2.01
N LEU A 72 -20.68 7.90 -1.88
CA LEU A 72 -20.53 7.06 -0.71
C LEU A 72 -19.07 6.65 -0.46
N MET A 73 -18.33 6.28 -1.52
CA MET A 73 -16.90 5.97 -1.39
C MET A 73 -16.05 7.19 -1.03
N ARG A 74 -16.37 8.37 -1.55
CA ARG A 74 -15.72 9.62 -1.12
C ARG A 74 -15.98 9.91 0.35
N GLN A 75 -17.21 9.70 0.83
CA GLN A 75 -17.55 9.87 2.25
C GLN A 75 -16.77 8.89 3.12
N ALA A 76 -16.66 7.63 2.70
CA ALA A 76 -15.85 6.60 3.36
C ALA A 76 -14.37 7.00 3.48
N VAL A 77 -13.76 7.44 2.37
CA VAL A 77 -12.37 7.91 2.34
C VAL A 77 -12.18 9.13 3.24
N ALA A 78 -13.09 10.10 3.16
CA ALA A 78 -13.05 11.30 4.01
C ALA A 78 -13.15 10.94 5.49
N HIS A 79 -14.06 10.02 5.85
CA HIS A 79 -14.22 9.55 7.22
C HIS A 79 -12.94 8.93 7.79
N TYR A 80 -12.21 8.11 7.02
CA TYR A 80 -10.93 7.57 7.47
C TYR A 80 -9.84 8.64 7.62
N ARG A 81 -9.81 9.62 6.71
CA ARG A 81 -8.89 10.75 6.81
C ARG A 81 -9.18 11.63 8.03
N ASP A 82 -10.45 11.85 8.35
CA ASP A 82 -10.87 12.57 9.56
C ASP A 82 -10.45 11.86 10.86
N MET A 83 -10.26 10.53 10.81
CA MET A 83 -9.69 9.74 11.90
C MET A 83 -8.15 9.79 11.96
N GLY A 84 -7.49 10.41 10.97
CA GLY A 84 -6.05 10.51 10.84
C GLY A 84 -5.41 9.43 9.98
N PHE A 85 -6.19 8.50 9.39
CA PHE A 85 -5.62 7.47 8.52
C PHE A 85 -5.25 8.01 7.14
N GLN A 86 -4.32 7.31 6.50
CA GLN A 86 -4.07 7.42 5.07
C GLN A 86 -4.85 6.33 4.33
N VAL A 87 -5.02 6.48 3.03
CA VAL A 87 -5.79 5.55 2.19
C VAL A 87 -4.96 5.09 1.00
N ALA A 88 -5.02 3.79 0.72
CA ALA A 88 -4.42 3.17 -0.46
C ALA A 88 -5.49 2.53 -1.35
N LEU A 89 -5.27 2.55 -2.66
CA LEU A 89 -5.94 1.64 -3.59
C LEU A 89 -5.06 0.42 -3.84
N ASP A 90 -5.61 -0.77 -3.63
CA ASP A 90 -4.96 -2.05 -3.89
C ASP A 90 -5.21 -2.53 -5.33
N ASP A 91 -4.28 -3.32 -5.86
CA ASP A 91 -4.43 -4.06 -7.14
C ASP A 91 -4.75 -3.19 -8.38
N LEU A 92 -4.12 -2.01 -8.56
CA LEU A 92 -4.38 -1.18 -9.75
C LEU A 92 -3.99 -1.94 -11.03
N GLY A 93 -5.00 -2.26 -11.85
CA GLY A 93 -4.85 -2.82 -13.19
C GLY A 93 -5.21 -4.30 -13.34
N ALA A 94 -5.72 -4.94 -12.29
CA ALA A 94 -6.34 -6.26 -12.39
C ALA A 94 -7.81 -6.22 -12.87
N GLY A 95 -8.46 -5.04 -12.89
CA GLY A 95 -9.83 -4.85 -13.38
C GLY A 95 -10.09 -3.61 -14.27
N HIS A 96 -11.33 -3.49 -14.77
CA HIS A 96 -11.75 -2.48 -15.75
C HIS A 96 -11.97 -1.05 -15.20
N SER A 97 -11.94 -0.83 -13.87
CA SER A 97 -12.35 0.45 -13.24
C SER A 97 -11.27 1.16 -12.39
N SER A 98 -10.04 0.63 -12.36
CA SER A 98 -8.98 1.06 -11.43
C SER A 98 -8.55 2.53 -11.59
N LEU A 99 -8.38 3.01 -12.83
CA LEU A 99 -8.02 4.42 -13.10
C LEU A 99 -9.13 5.41 -12.72
N ARG A 100 -10.39 5.00 -12.88
CA ARG A 100 -11.53 5.84 -12.45
C ARG A 100 -11.57 5.94 -10.94
N HIS A 101 -11.38 4.83 -10.23
CA HIS A 101 -11.28 4.84 -8.76
C HIS A 101 -10.15 5.76 -8.28
N TRP A 102 -8.98 5.69 -8.90
CA TRP A 102 -7.88 6.60 -8.59
C TRP A 102 -8.27 8.07 -8.76
N SER A 103 -8.84 8.42 -9.91
CA SER A 103 -9.24 9.81 -10.20
C SER A 103 -10.32 10.34 -9.24
N GLU A 104 -11.29 9.50 -8.87
CA GLU A 104 -12.45 9.90 -8.05
C GLU A 104 -12.14 9.94 -6.55
N LEU A 105 -11.27 9.04 -6.07
CA LEU A 105 -10.98 8.88 -4.65
C LEU A 105 -9.72 9.61 -4.20
N ARG A 106 -8.77 9.84 -5.13
CA ARG A 106 -7.48 10.51 -4.89
C ARG A 106 -6.80 9.97 -3.61
N PRO A 107 -6.44 8.68 -3.58
CA PRO A 107 -5.81 8.06 -2.42
C PRO A 107 -4.37 8.58 -2.23
N ASP A 108 -3.85 8.38 -1.02
CA ASP A 108 -2.48 8.72 -0.67
C ASP A 108 -1.49 7.73 -1.31
N PHE A 109 -1.90 6.47 -1.47
CA PHE A 109 -1.13 5.43 -2.17
C PHE A 109 -1.92 4.71 -3.25
N VAL A 110 -1.19 4.22 -4.25
CA VAL A 110 -1.70 3.25 -5.24
C VAL A 110 -0.72 2.11 -5.37
N LYS A 111 -1.22 0.88 -5.24
CA LYS A 111 -0.44 -0.34 -5.37
C LYS A 111 -0.59 -0.89 -6.79
N LEU A 112 0.55 -1.12 -7.45
CA LEU A 112 0.62 -1.73 -8.77
C LEU A 112 0.84 -3.23 -8.60
N ASP A 113 -0.10 -4.01 -9.13
CA ASP A 113 -0.02 -5.47 -9.10
C ASP A 113 1.24 -5.99 -9.80
N ARG A 114 1.69 -7.16 -9.37
CA ARG A 114 2.86 -7.89 -9.90
C ARG A 114 2.84 -8.06 -11.42
N HIS A 115 1.67 -8.05 -12.07
CA HIS A 115 1.55 -8.13 -13.52
C HIS A 115 2.38 -7.05 -14.23
N PHE A 116 2.41 -5.83 -13.68
CA PHE A 116 3.17 -4.71 -14.24
C PHE A 116 4.66 -4.79 -13.93
N ILE A 117 5.02 -5.46 -12.84
CA ILE A 117 6.38 -5.50 -12.30
C ILE A 117 7.17 -6.69 -12.85
N SER A 118 6.53 -7.85 -12.97
CA SER A 118 7.18 -9.08 -13.38
C SER A 118 7.78 -8.96 -14.79
N GLY A 119 9.08 -9.15 -14.90
CA GLY A 119 9.83 -9.07 -16.16
C GLY A 119 9.93 -7.66 -16.77
N ILE A 120 9.71 -6.60 -15.98
CA ILE A 120 9.77 -5.21 -16.45
C ILE A 120 11.15 -4.83 -17.04
N ASP A 121 12.22 -5.45 -16.55
CA ASP A 121 13.59 -5.29 -17.04
C ASP A 121 13.74 -5.68 -18.52
N GLN A 122 12.92 -6.62 -18.99
CA GLN A 122 12.98 -7.17 -20.34
C GLN A 122 11.93 -6.59 -21.30
N ASP A 123 10.94 -5.87 -20.78
CA ASP A 123 9.79 -5.41 -21.56
C ASP A 123 9.78 -3.86 -21.70
N PRO A 124 10.15 -3.31 -22.88
CA PRO A 124 10.09 -1.86 -23.12
C PRO A 124 8.69 -1.26 -22.95
N ALA A 125 7.63 -2.00 -23.29
CA ALA A 125 6.27 -1.50 -23.20
C ALA A 125 5.82 -1.39 -21.74
N LYS A 126 6.13 -2.37 -20.90
CA LYS A 126 5.89 -2.27 -19.44
C LYS A 126 6.62 -1.10 -18.80
N ARG A 127 7.87 -0.86 -19.21
CA ARG A 127 8.65 0.31 -18.73
C ARG A 127 7.99 1.64 -19.10
N GLU A 128 7.53 1.77 -20.33
CA GLU A 128 6.86 3.00 -20.78
C GLU A 128 5.50 3.19 -20.12
N PHE A 129 4.75 2.11 -19.93
CA PHE A 129 3.50 2.13 -19.19
C PHE A 129 3.72 2.56 -17.73
N LEU A 130 4.72 2.00 -17.05
CA LEU A 130 5.06 2.39 -15.69
C LEU A 130 5.47 3.87 -15.59
N ARG A 131 6.25 4.40 -16.56
CA ARG A 131 6.58 5.84 -16.61
C ARG A 131 5.33 6.71 -16.66
N SER A 132 4.37 6.33 -17.51
CA SER A 132 3.10 7.05 -17.62
C SER A 132 2.33 7.06 -16.30
N ILE A 133 2.29 5.93 -15.59
CA ILE A 133 1.65 5.83 -14.27
C ILE A 133 2.40 6.69 -13.24
N LEU A 134 3.73 6.64 -13.22
CA LEU A 134 4.56 7.47 -12.34
C LEU A 134 4.27 8.96 -12.52
N ASP A 135 4.10 9.42 -13.76
CA ASP A 135 3.79 10.82 -14.06
C ASP A 135 2.38 11.20 -13.58
N VAL A 136 1.40 10.31 -13.72
CA VAL A 136 0.06 10.49 -13.15
C VAL A 136 0.15 10.59 -11.61
N ALA A 137 0.90 9.69 -10.97
CA ALA A 137 1.05 9.67 -9.53
C ALA A 137 1.66 10.96 -8.99
N ARG A 138 2.73 11.47 -9.62
CA ARG A 138 3.33 12.77 -9.30
C ARG A 138 2.34 13.92 -9.43
N SER A 139 1.56 13.91 -10.51
CA SER A 139 0.58 14.96 -10.79
C SER A 139 -0.58 14.97 -9.80
N LEU A 140 -0.89 13.82 -9.20
CA LEU A 140 -1.97 13.64 -8.23
C LEU A 140 -1.50 13.66 -6.76
N ASP A 141 -0.22 13.95 -6.51
CA ASP A 141 0.41 13.86 -5.18
C ASP A 141 0.14 12.51 -4.48
N CYS A 142 0.30 11.44 -5.26
CA CYS A 142 0.02 10.07 -4.85
C CYS A 142 1.31 9.25 -4.91
N GLN A 143 1.54 8.41 -3.89
CA GLN A 143 2.71 7.55 -3.85
C GLN A 143 2.39 6.17 -4.45
N LEU A 144 3.24 5.70 -5.36
CA LEU A 144 3.11 4.35 -5.92
C LEU A 144 3.80 3.32 -5.05
N ILE A 145 3.22 2.13 -5.00
CA ILE A 145 3.82 0.92 -4.42
C ILE A 145 3.89 -0.13 -5.53
N ALA A 146 5.09 -0.48 -5.98
CA ALA A 146 5.30 -1.56 -6.93
C ALA A 146 5.36 -2.89 -6.19
N GLU A 147 4.36 -3.75 -6.39
CA GLU A 147 4.29 -5.06 -5.74
C GLU A 147 4.85 -6.19 -6.60
N GLY A 148 5.33 -7.24 -5.94
CA GLY A 148 5.79 -8.44 -6.62
C GLY A 148 7.17 -8.33 -7.26
N VAL A 149 8.06 -7.50 -6.70
CA VAL A 149 9.48 -7.49 -7.08
C VAL A 149 10.13 -8.80 -6.62
N GLU A 150 10.61 -9.61 -7.55
CA GLU A 150 11.17 -10.94 -7.27
C GLU A 150 12.66 -11.03 -7.59
N THR A 151 13.18 -10.17 -8.47
CA THR A 151 14.57 -10.22 -8.93
C THR A 151 15.33 -8.90 -8.75
N ALA A 152 16.65 -9.01 -8.69
CA ALA A 152 17.53 -7.85 -8.65
C ALA A 152 17.45 -6.99 -9.93
N ALA A 153 17.18 -7.62 -11.07
CA ALA A 153 17.04 -6.94 -12.36
C ALA A 153 15.76 -6.08 -12.40
N GLU A 154 14.64 -6.60 -11.93
CA GLU A 154 13.40 -5.83 -11.78
C GLU A 154 13.61 -4.65 -10.83
N HIS A 155 14.21 -4.88 -9.66
CA HIS A 155 14.54 -3.82 -8.71
C HIS A 155 15.43 -2.72 -9.33
N LEU A 156 16.51 -3.10 -10.01
CA LEU A 156 17.40 -2.15 -10.67
C LEU A 156 16.65 -1.35 -11.74
N CYS A 157 15.83 -2.03 -12.56
CA CYS A 157 15.03 -1.37 -13.59
C CYS A 157 14.06 -0.36 -12.98
N LEU A 158 13.34 -0.74 -11.91
CA LEU A 158 12.42 0.17 -11.22
C LEU A 158 13.16 1.39 -10.65
N TRP A 159 14.34 1.19 -10.07
CA TRP A 159 15.14 2.29 -9.56
C TRP A 159 15.66 3.21 -10.69
N GLU A 160 16.04 2.67 -11.85
CA GLU A 160 16.45 3.47 -12.99
C GLU A 160 15.31 4.29 -13.59
N LEU A 161 14.10 3.71 -13.64
CA LEU A 161 12.89 4.39 -14.08
C LEU A 161 12.49 5.51 -13.12
N ASP A 162 12.73 5.29 -11.84
CA ASP A 162 12.27 6.17 -10.79
C ASP A 162 13.24 6.19 -9.61
N ARG A 163 13.94 7.32 -9.46
CA ARG A 163 14.98 7.53 -8.43
C ARG A 163 14.42 7.73 -7.00
N GLY A 164 13.37 6.99 -6.63
CA GLY A 164 12.85 6.90 -5.27
C GLY A 164 11.48 7.54 -5.03
N LEU A 165 10.62 7.65 -6.04
CA LEU A 165 9.23 8.07 -5.87
C LEU A 165 8.33 6.89 -5.46
N ALA A 166 8.54 5.72 -6.06
CA ALA A 166 7.82 4.50 -5.77
C ALA A 166 8.42 3.76 -4.57
N LEU A 167 7.54 3.27 -3.69
CA LEU A 167 7.85 2.24 -2.71
C LEU A 167 7.84 0.88 -3.39
N LEU A 168 8.63 -0.06 -2.88
CA LEU A 168 8.81 -1.36 -3.50
C LEU A 168 8.50 -2.47 -2.50
N GLN A 169 7.83 -3.52 -2.97
CA GLN A 169 7.45 -4.68 -2.19
C GLN A 169 7.61 -5.95 -3.01
N GLY A 170 8.13 -7.00 -2.38
CA GLY A 170 8.23 -8.30 -3.01
C GLY A 170 9.23 -9.22 -2.34
N PHE A 171 9.26 -10.48 -2.78
CA PHE A 171 10.09 -11.52 -2.19
C PHE A 171 11.58 -11.30 -2.40
N TYR A 172 11.97 -10.43 -3.34
CA TYR A 172 13.34 -9.97 -3.46
C TYR A 172 13.83 -9.32 -2.16
N PHE A 173 12.99 -8.52 -1.51
CA PHE A 173 13.32 -7.83 -0.26
C PHE A 173 13.14 -8.74 0.95
N ALA A 174 11.92 -9.24 1.14
CA ALA A 174 11.56 -10.10 2.25
C ALA A 174 10.25 -10.85 1.97
N ARG A 175 10.10 -12.03 2.57
CA ARG A 175 8.81 -12.72 2.61
C ARG A 175 8.01 -12.25 3.83
N PRO A 176 6.66 -12.27 3.78
CA PRO A 176 5.83 -12.02 4.96
C PRO A 176 6.25 -12.92 6.13
N SER A 177 6.45 -12.33 7.30
CA SER A 177 6.91 -13.03 8.49
C SER A 177 6.27 -12.42 9.75
N ARG A 178 6.25 -13.20 10.84
CA ARG A 178 5.78 -12.71 12.16
C ARG A 178 6.73 -11.70 12.80
N GLN A 179 7.99 -11.71 12.38
CA GLN A 179 9.06 -10.83 12.81
C GLN A 179 9.78 -10.35 11.54
N PRO A 180 9.36 -9.21 11.02
CA PRO A 180 9.89 -8.68 9.78
C PRO A 180 11.33 -8.17 9.97
N PRO A 181 12.21 -8.32 8.97
CA PRO A 181 13.59 -7.83 9.07
C PRO A 181 13.61 -6.31 9.04
N LEU A 182 14.22 -5.67 10.03
CA LEU A 182 14.36 -4.20 10.06
C LEU A 182 15.43 -3.68 9.10
N GLU A 183 16.38 -4.55 8.73
CA GLU A 183 17.44 -4.25 7.79
C GLU A 183 17.41 -5.23 6.62
N LEU A 184 17.54 -4.69 5.41
CA LEU A 184 17.64 -5.47 4.18
C LEU A 184 19.11 -5.58 3.80
N ASN A 185 19.66 -6.79 3.85
CA ASN A 185 21.01 -7.06 3.35
C ASN A 185 20.97 -7.22 1.82
N MET A 186 20.85 -6.10 1.11
CA MET A 186 20.88 -6.09 -0.35
C MET A 186 21.91 -5.09 -0.89
N LEU A 187 22.55 -5.49 -1.99
CA LEU A 187 23.37 -4.58 -2.79
C LEU A 187 22.43 -3.61 -3.49
N LEU A 188 22.17 -2.47 -2.86
CA LEU A 188 21.66 -1.32 -3.60
C LEU A 188 22.75 -0.93 -4.61
N PRO A 189 22.43 -0.72 -5.90
CA PRO A 189 23.32 -0.01 -6.81
C PRO A 189 23.91 1.25 -6.12
N ALA A 190 25.14 1.63 -6.42
CA ALA A 190 25.83 2.67 -5.68
C ALA A 190 25.06 4.01 -5.74
N THR A 191 24.58 4.50 -4.59
CA THR A 191 23.87 5.78 -4.50
C THR A 191 24.85 6.94 -4.64
N THR A 192 24.86 7.60 -5.80
CA THR A 192 25.45 8.94 -5.91
C THR A 192 24.42 9.96 -5.45
N HIS A 193 24.63 10.47 -4.22
CA HIS A 193 23.99 11.66 -3.66
C HIS A 193 22.48 11.82 -3.88
N LEU A 194 21.67 11.01 -3.20
CA LEU A 194 20.29 11.42 -2.90
C LEU A 194 20.33 12.45 -1.77
N LYS A 195 19.86 13.69 -2.05
CA LYS A 195 19.41 14.58 -0.99
C LYS A 195 18.35 13.81 -0.20
N LYS A 196 18.52 13.73 1.13
CA LYS A 196 17.55 13.12 2.03
C LYS A 196 16.15 13.60 1.64
N PRO A 197 15.20 12.73 1.24
CA PRO A 197 13.80 13.10 1.29
C PRO A 197 13.50 13.54 2.73
N SER A 198 12.59 14.50 2.90
CA SER A 198 12.21 15.07 4.19
C SER A 198 11.55 14.09 5.17
N TRP A 199 11.52 12.80 4.83
CA TRP A 199 10.98 11.73 5.63
C TRP A 199 12.11 10.80 6.10
N PRO A 200 12.19 10.52 7.40
CA PRO A 200 13.22 9.64 7.92
C PRO A 200 12.80 8.20 7.61
N HIS A 201 13.70 7.45 6.94
CA HIS A 201 13.68 5.99 6.77
C HIS A 201 12.86 5.42 5.60
N CYS A 202 13.56 4.76 4.67
CA CYS A 202 12.99 3.72 3.82
C CYS A 202 12.21 2.74 4.70
N THR A 203 10.89 2.75 4.57
CA THR A 203 10.01 1.93 5.41
C THR A 203 9.87 0.56 4.77
N LEU A 204 10.26 -0.47 5.53
CA LEU A 204 9.94 -1.85 5.23
C LEU A 204 8.42 -2.04 5.28
N TYR A 205 7.84 -2.41 4.15
CA TYR A 205 6.42 -2.64 3.99
C TYR A 205 6.04 -4.06 4.40
N LEU A 206 4.94 -4.21 5.15
CA LEU A 206 4.37 -5.50 5.51
C LEU A 206 2.87 -5.48 5.26
N ALA A 207 2.44 -5.88 4.06
CA ALA A 207 1.09 -6.38 3.89
C ALA A 207 1.01 -7.83 4.37
N PRO A 208 -0.05 -8.21 5.10
CA PRO A 208 -0.43 -9.60 5.20
C PRO A 208 -0.89 -10.09 3.82
N ASN A 209 -0.08 -10.92 3.18
CA ASN A 209 -0.42 -11.47 1.85
C ASN A 209 -1.66 -12.37 1.93
N ARG A 210 -2.65 -12.13 1.05
CA ARG A 210 -3.86 -12.95 0.90
C ARG A 210 -3.47 -14.37 0.52
N ARG A 211 -3.86 -15.36 1.34
CA ARG A 211 -4.07 -16.74 0.85
C ARG A 211 -5.56 -17.05 0.94
N TYR A 212 -6.28 -16.82 -0.15
CA TYR A 212 -7.55 -17.50 -0.39
C TYR A 212 -7.39 -18.38 -1.63
N HIS A 213 -6.75 -19.53 -1.46
CA HIS A 213 -6.97 -20.67 -2.35
C HIS A 213 -7.37 -21.84 -1.45
N GLY A 214 -8.66 -22.21 -1.56
CA GLY A 214 -9.12 -23.56 -1.28
C GLY A 214 -8.80 -24.50 -2.42
#